data_AF-A0ABD5CFQ6-F1
#
_entry.id   AF-A0ABD5CFQ6-F1
#
_cell.length_a   1.000
_cell.length_b   1.000
_cell.length_c   1.000
_cell.angle_alpha   90.00
_cell.angle_beta   90.00
_cell.angle_gamma   90.00
#
_symmetry.space_group_name_H-M   'P 1'
#
loop_
_entity.id
_entity.type
_entity.pdbx_description
1 polymer ?
#
loop_
_entity_poly.entity_id
_entity_poly.type
_entity_poly.pdbx_seq_one_letter_code
_entity_poly.pdbx_strand_id
1 'polypeptide(L)'
;MNETVFDFCKATGIELTRSRAYKKNDQAWVEQKNGAIVRRLVGYGRLQGLEATEIFASLYQVSRLYINFFQPSFKLKSKTRHGAKVTKHYESPLTPLERVLRSGLSAGGDQTQTASSIQDA
;
A
#
# COMPACT_ATOMS: atom_id res chain seq x y z
N MET A 1 -7.28 -7.95 14.09
CA MET A 1 -7.66 -6.53 13.90
C MET A 1 -7.47 -5.86 15.25
N ASN A 2 -6.90 -4.65 15.32
CA ASN A 2 -6.88 -3.91 16.58
C ASN A 2 -8.25 -3.24 16.80
N GLU A 3 -8.55 -2.88 18.06
CA GLU A 3 -9.83 -2.27 18.43
C GLU A 3 -10.05 -0.93 17.71
N THR A 4 -9.00 -0.13 17.55
CA THR A 4 -9.06 1.17 16.88
C THR A 4 -9.62 1.09 15.45
N VAL A 5 -9.17 0.12 14.64
CA VAL A 5 -9.68 -0.05 13.27
C VAL A 5 -11.11 -0.59 13.27
N PHE A 6 -11.44 -1.45 14.23
CA PHE A 6 -12.80 -1.96 14.37
C PHE A 6 -13.80 -0.83 14.68
N ASP A 7 -13.48 0.03 15.64
CA ASP A 7 -14.32 1.16 16.03
C ASP A 7 -14.47 2.17 14.90
N PHE A 8 -13.39 2.46 14.18
CA PHE A 8 -13.45 3.32 12.99
C PHE A 8 -14.39 2.76 11.93
N CYS A 9 -14.28 1.48 11.59
CA CYS A 9 -15.15 0.86 10.58
C CYS A 9 -16.62 0.86 11.02
N LYS A 10 -16.88 0.58 12.30
CA LYS A 10 -18.24 0.66 12.87
C LYS A 10 -18.82 2.07 12.79
N ALA A 11 -18.03 3.08 13.15
CA ALA A 11 -18.45 4.48 13.12
C ALA A 11 -18.68 5.01 11.69
N THR A 12 -17.97 4.47 10.71
CA THR A 12 -18.05 4.89 9.29
C THR A 12 -18.99 4.04 8.45
N GLY A 13 -19.65 3.04 9.04
CA GLY A 13 -20.53 2.12 8.32
C GLY A 13 -19.81 1.21 7.32
N ILE A 14 -18.49 1.00 7.51
CA ILE A 14 -17.70 0.10 6.68
C ILE A 14 -17.92 -1.33 7.19
N GLU A 15 -18.50 -2.18 6.33
CA GLU A 15 -18.69 -3.59 6.65
C GLU A 15 -17.34 -4.32 6.78
N LEU A 16 -17.13 -4.97 7.91
CA LEU A 16 -15.97 -5.80 8.16
C LEU A 16 -16.25 -7.24 7.76
N THR A 17 -15.55 -7.71 6.74
CA THR A 17 -15.59 -9.11 6.32
C THR A 17 -14.33 -9.84 6.77
N ARG A 18 -14.46 -11.13 7.11
CA ARG A 18 -13.31 -12.00 7.38
C ARG A 18 -12.90 -12.75 6.12
N SER A 19 -11.60 -13.05 6.00
CA SER A 19 -11.13 -13.96 4.95
C SER A 19 -11.81 -15.32 5.07
N ARG A 20 -12.08 -15.96 3.94
CA ARG A 20 -12.70 -17.28 3.93
C ARG A 20 -11.73 -18.32 4.49
N ALA A 21 -12.29 -19.32 5.18
CA ALA A 21 -11.50 -20.42 5.70
C ALA A 21 -10.71 -21.09 4.55
N TYR A 22 -9.42 -21.35 4.80
CA TYR A 22 -8.50 -22.02 3.88
C TYR A 22 -8.24 -21.32 2.53
N LYS A 23 -8.63 -20.06 2.35
CA LYS A 23 -8.31 -19.26 1.14
C LYS A 23 -7.08 -18.38 1.36
N LYS A 24 -5.90 -18.94 1.09
CA LYS A 24 -4.60 -18.26 1.23
C LYS A 24 -4.49 -16.95 0.43
N ASN A 25 -5.17 -16.86 -0.71
CA ASN A 25 -5.10 -15.69 -1.59
C ASN A 25 -5.97 -14.50 -1.11
N ASP A 26 -6.83 -14.68 -0.11
CA ASP A 26 -7.67 -13.59 0.41
C ASP A 26 -6.83 -12.51 1.12
N GLN A 27 -5.60 -12.84 1.55
CA GLN A 27 -4.68 -11.95 2.26
C GLN A 27 -3.36 -11.71 1.50
N ALA A 28 -3.32 -12.02 0.21
CA ALA A 28 -2.09 -12.01 -0.59
C ALA A 28 -1.34 -10.66 -0.52
N TRP A 29 -2.08 -9.54 -0.62
CA TRP A 29 -1.51 -8.20 -0.58
C TRP A 29 -0.94 -7.82 0.79
N VAL A 30 -1.61 -8.26 1.86
CA VAL A 30 -1.14 -8.06 3.24
C VAL A 30 0.15 -8.84 3.45
N GLU A 31 0.19 -10.11 3.05
CA GLU A 31 1.38 -10.94 3.17
C GLU A 31 2.55 -10.48 2.30
N GLN A 32 2.26 -9.95 1.11
CA GLN A 32 3.27 -9.30 0.28
C GLN A 32 3.91 -8.10 1.00
N LYS A 33 3.11 -7.24 1.64
CA LYS A 33 3.62 -6.09 2.40
C LYS A 33 4.36 -6.53 3.67
N ASN A 34 3.84 -7.51 4.39
CA ASN A 34 4.52 -8.11 5.54
C ASN A 34 5.90 -8.66 5.14
N GLY A 35 6.01 -9.33 3.99
CA GLY A 35 7.30 -9.80 3.48
C GLY A 35 8.23 -8.66 3.05
N ALA A 36 7.74 -7.73 2.24
CA ALA A 36 8.56 -6.67 1.65
C ALA A 36 9.06 -5.63 2.67
N ILE A 37 8.27 -5.38 3.73
CA ILE A 37 8.53 -4.33 4.71
C ILE A 37 8.88 -4.94 6.06
N VAL A 38 7.89 -5.57 6.71
CA VAL A 38 8.00 -5.96 8.13
C VAL A 38 9.12 -6.97 8.31
N ARG A 39 9.04 -8.13 7.66
CA ARG A 39 10.04 -9.20 7.79
C ARG A 39 11.42 -8.79 7.28
N ARG A 40 11.49 -7.85 6.33
CA ARG A 40 12.76 -7.30 5.85
C ARG A 40 13.43 -6.39 6.89
N LEU A 41 12.65 -5.64 7.66
CA LEU A 41 13.18 -4.76 8.71
C LEU A 41 13.53 -5.53 9.99
N VAL A 42 12.69 -6.48 10.41
CA VAL A 42 12.77 -7.06 11.77
C VAL A 42 13.12 -8.56 11.78
N GLY A 43 13.20 -9.18 10.60
CA GLY A 43 13.47 -10.61 10.48
C GLY A 43 12.26 -11.50 10.80
N TYR A 44 12.55 -12.75 11.15
CA TYR A 44 11.56 -13.81 11.40
C TYR A 44 11.47 -14.23 12.88
N GLY A 45 12.26 -13.60 13.75
CA GLY A 45 12.30 -13.93 15.17
C GLY A 45 10.98 -13.62 15.87
N ARG A 46 10.60 -14.46 16.82
CA ARG A 46 9.47 -14.18 17.73
C ARG A 46 9.98 -13.26 18.85
N LEU A 47 9.63 -11.99 18.77
CA LEU A 47 9.93 -10.99 19.79
C LEU A 47 8.72 -10.83 20.72
N GLN A 48 8.98 -10.66 22.02
CA GLN A 48 7.95 -10.63 23.07
C GLN A 48 8.29 -9.58 24.13
N GLY A 49 7.26 -9.10 24.83
CA GLY A 49 7.41 -8.14 25.92
C GLY A 49 7.12 -6.70 25.51
N LEU A 50 6.99 -5.85 26.54
CA LEU A 50 6.68 -4.43 26.38
C LEU A 50 7.84 -3.67 25.70
N GLU A 51 9.07 -3.97 26.11
CA GLU A 51 10.29 -3.39 25.52
C GLU A 51 10.37 -3.61 24.00
N ALA A 52 10.14 -4.85 23.55
CA ALA A 52 10.09 -5.14 22.12
C ALA A 52 9.00 -4.33 21.41
N THR A 53 7.83 -4.17 22.05
CA THR A 53 6.70 -3.40 21.51
C THR A 53 7.05 -1.92 21.35
N GLU A 54 7.73 -1.31 22.32
CA GLU A 54 8.18 0.08 22.28
C GLU A 54 9.23 0.32 21.18
N ILE A 55 10.17 -0.62 21.02
CA ILE A 55 11.15 -0.59 19.93
C ILE A 55 10.45 -0.67 18.57
N PHE A 56 9.48 -1.57 18.40
CA PHE A 56 8.69 -1.67 17.17
C PHE A 56 7.89 -0.40 16.89
N ALA A 57 7.27 0.20 17.90
CA ALA A 57 6.53 1.44 17.75
C ALA A 57 7.44 2.56 17.20
N SER A 58 8.63 2.71 17.79
CA SER A 58 9.64 3.69 17.36
C SER A 58 10.15 3.41 15.95
N LEU A 59 10.47 2.15 15.65
CA LEU A 59 10.95 1.72 14.33
C LEU A 59 9.90 2.01 13.25
N TYR A 60 8.64 1.65 13.48
CA TYR A 60 7.58 1.82 12.48
C TYR A 60 7.17 3.29 12.29
N GLN A 61 7.32 4.15 13.29
CA GLN A 61 7.11 5.59 13.16
C GLN A 61 8.03 6.21 12.10
N VAL A 62 9.30 5.80 12.05
CA VAL A 62 10.26 6.28 11.04
C VAL A 62 10.12 5.50 9.73
N SER A 63 10.00 4.18 9.81
CA SER A 63 9.92 3.31 8.63
C SER A 63 8.72 3.65 7.75
N ARG A 64 7.56 3.98 8.35
CA ARG A 64 6.38 4.40 7.56
C ARG A 64 6.67 5.64 6.72
N LEU A 65 7.46 6.60 7.23
CA LEU A 65 7.79 7.82 6.50
C LEU A 65 8.75 7.50 5.37
N TYR A 66 9.81 6.76 5.66
CA TYR A 66 10.77 6.32 4.66
C TYR A 66 10.09 5.59 3.50
N ILE A 67 9.29 4.56 3.80
CA ILE A 67 8.67 3.70 2.79
C ILE A 67 7.60 4.44 1.99
N ASN A 68 6.80 5.29 2.63
CA ASN A 68 5.68 5.94 1.95
C ASN A 68 6.04 7.25 1.26
N PHE A 69 7.12 7.93 1.66
CA PHE A 69 7.48 9.24 1.11
C PHE A 69 8.81 9.25 0.37
N PHE A 70 9.81 8.51 0.85
CA PHE A 70 11.20 8.65 0.42
C PHE A 70 11.75 7.44 -0.36
N GLN A 71 11.06 6.30 -0.32
CA GLN A 71 11.44 5.15 -1.13
C GLN A 71 10.97 5.34 -2.58
N PRO A 72 11.87 5.36 -3.58
CA PRO A 72 11.48 5.46 -4.98
C PRO A 72 10.56 4.31 -5.37
N SER A 73 9.50 4.63 -6.11
CA SER A 73 8.55 3.62 -6.60
C SER A 73 8.31 3.78 -8.10
N PHE A 74 8.27 2.65 -8.81
CA PHE A 74 7.84 2.64 -10.20
C PHE A 74 6.33 2.83 -10.28
N LYS A 75 5.89 3.75 -11.12
CA LYS A 75 4.49 3.90 -11.49
C LYS A 75 4.31 3.55 -12.95
N LEU A 76 3.27 2.79 -13.22
CA LEU A 76 2.90 2.38 -14.58
C LEU A 76 2.34 3.61 -15.30
N LYS A 77 2.99 4.03 -16.38
CA LYS A 77 2.55 5.14 -17.22
C LYS A 77 1.50 4.69 -18.23
N SER A 78 1.76 3.57 -18.90
CA SER A 78 0.83 2.98 -19.86
C SER A 78 1.06 1.49 -20.01
N LYS A 79 0.04 0.79 -20.49
CA LYS A 79 0.06 -0.64 -20.77
C LYS A 79 -0.64 -0.86 -22.11
N THR A 80 0.07 -1.45 -23.07
CA THR A 80 -0.49 -1.82 -24.37
C THR A 80 -0.51 -3.34 -24.52
N ARG A 81 -1.53 -3.86 -25.19
CA ARG A 81 -1.67 -5.29 -25.49
C ARG A 81 -1.69 -5.48 -27.00
N HIS A 82 -0.84 -6.38 -27.49
CA HIS A 82 -0.82 -6.84 -28.88
C HIS A 82 -0.95 -8.37 -28.88
N GLY A 83 -2.17 -8.87 -29.08
CA GLY A 83 -2.50 -10.29 -28.92
C GLY A 83 -2.19 -10.81 -27.50
N ALA A 84 -1.33 -11.82 -27.42
CA ALA A 84 -0.87 -12.39 -26.15
C ALA A 84 0.20 -11.54 -25.43
N LYS A 85 0.84 -10.59 -26.12
CA LYS A 85 1.93 -9.77 -25.55
C LYS A 85 1.39 -8.52 -24.85
N VAL A 86 1.87 -8.27 -23.65
CA VAL A 86 1.59 -7.04 -22.89
C VAL A 86 2.90 -6.27 -22.70
N THR A 87 2.95 -5.05 -23.20
CA THR A 87 4.06 -4.11 -22.99
C THR A 87 3.66 -3.08 -21.95
N LYS A 88 4.52 -2.86 -20.94
CA LYS A 88 4.30 -1.88 -19.88
C LYS A 88 5.37 -0.80 -19.98
N HIS A 89 4.95 0.45 -20.05
CA HIS A 89 5.83 1.60 -19.96
C HIS A 89 5.69 2.21 -18.58
N TYR A 90 6.82 2.36 -17.89
CA TYR A 90 6.87 2.96 -16.56
C TYR A 90 7.41 4.37 -16.66
N GLU A 91 7.05 5.18 -15.68
CA GLU A 91 7.73 6.45 -15.48
C GLU A 91 9.11 6.25 -14.88
N SER A 92 9.95 7.28 -14.98
CA SER A 92 11.21 7.34 -14.26
C SER A 92 10.98 7.14 -12.75
N PRO A 93 11.90 6.44 -12.07
CA PRO A 93 11.77 6.19 -10.64
C PRO A 93 11.81 7.52 -9.88
N LEU A 94 10.75 7.79 -9.14
CA LEU A 94 10.60 8.95 -8.27
C LEU A 94 10.06 8.51 -6.93
N THR A 95 10.41 9.26 -5.89
CA THR A 95 9.78 9.11 -4.59
C THR A 95 8.32 9.59 -4.64
N PRO A 96 7.43 9.03 -3.82
CA PRO A 96 6.06 9.52 -3.72
C PRO A 96 5.98 11.02 -3.41
N LEU A 97 6.89 11.54 -2.56
CA LEU A 97 6.94 12.96 -2.25
C LEU A 97 7.28 13.81 -3.48
N GLU A 98 8.33 13.44 -4.23
CA GLU A 98 8.70 14.14 -5.48
C GLU A 98 7.55 14.16 -6.48
N ARG A 99 6.79 13.06 -6.56
CA ARG A 99 5.64 12.94 -7.46
C ARG A 99 4.52 13.91 -7.10
N VAL A 100 4.19 14.03 -5.81
CA VAL A 100 3.17 14.99 -5.33
C VAL A 100 3.63 16.43 -5.57
N LEU A 101 4.91 16.73 -5.34
CA LEU A 101 5.44 18.07 -5.61
C LEU A 101 5.41 18.41 -7.11
N ARG A 102 5.67 17.42 -7.98
CA ARG A 102 5.62 17.58 -9.44
C ARG A 102 4.21 17.62 -10.02
N SER A 103 3.23 16.98 -9.39
CA SER A 103 1.85 17.01 -9.88
C SER A 103 1.20 18.39 -9.74
N GLY A 104 1.89 19.35 -9.11
CA GLY A 104 1.31 20.62 -8.71
C GLY A 104 0.34 20.36 -7.58
N LEU A 105 0.67 20.77 -6.36
CA LEU A 105 -0.33 20.87 -5.31
C LEU A 105 -1.31 22.00 -5.70
N SER A 106 -2.26 21.73 -6.58
CA SER A 106 -3.52 22.45 -6.62
C SER A 106 -4.27 22.05 -5.36
N ALA A 107 -4.07 22.84 -4.30
CA ALA A 107 -4.95 22.83 -3.15
C ALA A 107 -6.35 23.26 -3.62
N GLY A 108 -7.20 22.30 -4.00
CA GLY A 108 -8.59 22.53 -4.36
C GLY A 108 -9.09 21.59 -5.47
N GLY A 109 -9.84 20.57 -5.05
CA GLY A 109 -10.87 19.84 -5.81
C GLY A 109 -10.60 19.44 -7.26
N ASP A 110 -10.40 18.13 -7.50
CA ASP A 110 -11.32 17.40 -8.38
C ASP A 110 -11.21 15.88 -8.15
N GLN A 111 -12.23 15.28 -7.54
CA GLN A 111 -12.44 13.84 -7.58
C GLN A 111 -13.30 13.51 -8.80
N THR A 112 -12.83 13.84 -10.00
CA THR A 112 -13.57 13.44 -11.20
C THR A 112 -12.62 13.24 -12.37
N GLN A 113 -12.25 11.98 -12.61
CA GLN A 113 -11.79 11.36 -13.88
C GLN A 113 -10.56 10.46 -13.69
N THR A 114 -10.79 9.26 -13.15
CA THR A 114 -10.05 8.08 -13.64
C THR A 114 -10.94 6.84 -13.55
N ALA A 115 -12.16 6.94 -14.10
CA ALA A 115 -13.09 5.83 -14.23
C ALA A 115 -13.71 5.83 -15.63
N SER A 116 -12.88 5.75 -16.68
CA SER A 116 -13.33 5.49 -18.05
C SER A 116 -12.23 4.81 -18.87
N SER A 117 -11.77 3.63 -18.44
CA SER A 117 -10.97 2.73 -19.28
C SER A 117 -11.07 1.27 -18.81
N ILE A 118 -12.24 0.86 -18.33
CA ILE A 118 -12.58 -0.57 -18.16
C ILE A 118 -14.01 -0.79 -18.67
N GLN A 119 -14.19 -0.53 -19.95
CA GLN A 119 -15.18 -1.18 -20.81
C GLN A 119 -14.42 -1.39 -22.13
N ASP A 120 -14.45 -2.62 -22.62
CA ASP A 120 -13.81 -3.14 -23.83
C ASP A 120 -12.35 -3.62 -23.71
N ALA A 121 -12.19 -4.83 -23.16
CA ALA A 121 -11.25 -5.87 -23.63
C ALA A 121 -11.52 -7.23 -22.95
#